data_AF-A0A2N5UX87-F1
#
_entry.id   AF-A0A2N5UX87-F1
#
_cell.length_a   1.000
_cell.length_b   1.000
_cell.length_c   1.000
_cell.angle_alpha   90.00
_cell.angle_beta   90.00
_cell.angle_gamma   90.00
#
_symmetry.space_group_name_H-M   'P 1'
#
loop_
_entity.id
_entity.type
_entity.pdbx_description
1 polymer ?
#
loop_
_entity_poly.entity_id
_entity_poly.type
_entity_poly.pdbx_seq_one_letter_code
_entity_poly.pdbx_strand_id
1 'polypeptide(L)'
;MDLNKVSNFLQNGTQPVSLTKEDRQVLHGWKDSTLISYNTAVSKFNRFKSHQGISTYQLPITALDVYQFAAWAGRGSKDDGNEKITAKTLNRYLFAIKVWHTFHDKEKSPVLLEDLTALVQNLWRGTPELQAIADLSIIAFWGMTRMAELTYASSRGPIPRKKGVVPADVQCLDDVTLLYLHEAKTAAPGKTQVRKLKPLQCILCPVRAIKRRMETITNCTDTLFGFMENEKRVNLTKQQVNTVLAAVWTT
;
A
#
# COMPACT_ATOMS: atom_id res chain seq x y z
N MET A 1 26.95 4.10 22.93
CA MET A 1 25.95 5.16 22.78
C MET A 1 25.29 5.46 24.12
N ASP A 2 25.06 6.74 24.44
CA ASP A 2 24.31 7.18 25.62
C ASP A 2 22.80 7.12 25.33
N LEU A 3 22.09 6.19 25.98
CA LEU A 3 20.66 5.94 25.76
C LEU A 3 19.78 7.12 26.19
N ASN A 4 20.26 7.98 27.10
CA ASN A 4 19.51 9.16 27.53
C ASN A 4 19.30 10.16 26.39
N LYS A 5 20.21 10.18 25.40
CA LYS A 5 20.11 11.06 24.22
C LYS A 5 19.04 10.62 23.23
N VAL A 6 18.51 9.40 23.39
CA VAL A 6 17.51 8.81 22.48
C VAL A 6 16.28 8.28 23.19
N SER A 7 15.98 8.81 24.37
CA SER A 7 14.88 8.35 25.23
C SER A 7 13.52 8.27 24.53
N ASN A 8 13.15 9.26 23.71
CA ASN A 8 11.86 9.26 23.00
C ASN A 8 11.78 8.13 21.97
N PHE A 9 12.87 7.81 21.27
CA PHE A 9 12.91 6.69 20.33
C PHE A 9 12.76 5.33 21.03
N LEU A 10 13.26 5.20 22.26
CA LEU A 10 13.20 3.95 23.04
C LEU A 10 11.82 3.69 23.65
N GLN A 11 10.90 4.66 23.61
CA GLN A 11 9.54 4.51 24.12
C GLN A 11 8.61 3.92 23.06
N ASN A 12 7.65 3.08 23.46
CA ASN A 12 6.55 2.66 22.62
C ASN A 12 5.45 3.74 22.69
N GLY A 13 5.51 4.70 21.75
CA GLY A 13 4.71 5.92 21.83
C GLY A 13 5.28 6.83 22.90
N THR A 14 4.53 7.04 23.98
CA THR A 14 5.01 7.73 25.19
C THR A 14 5.29 6.78 26.34
N GLN A 15 5.12 5.47 26.14
CA GLN A 15 5.24 4.48 27.20
C GLN A 15 6.69 3.98 27.33
N PRO A 16 7.27 3.99 28.53
CA PRO A 16 8.57 3.37 28.77
C PRO A 16 8.56 1.89 28.41
N VAL A 17 9.65 1.41 27.80
CA VAL A 17 9.86 0.00 27.48
C VAL A 17 11.17 -0.46 28.09
N SER A 18 11.18 -1.67 28.65
CA SER A 18 12.41 -2.31 29.12
C SER A 18 13.15 -2.93 27.95
N LEU A 19 14.39 -2.48 27.69
CA LEU A 19 15.19 -2.97 26.58
C LEU A 19 15.75 -4.36 26.84
N THR A 20 15.43 -5.29 25.94
CA THR A 20 15.99 -6.65 25.88
C THR A 20 17.47 -6.64 25.46
N LYS A 21 18.10 -7.82 25.41
CA LYS A 21 19.47 -7.96 24.92
C LYS A 21 19.53 -7.73 23.41
N GLU A 22 18.52 -8.22 22.70
CA GLU A 22 18.34 -8.11 21.27
C GLU A 22 18.16 -6.63 20.87
N ASP A 23 17.31 -5.89 21.59
CA ASP A 23 17.12 -4.45 21.36
C ASP A 23 18.43 -3.68 21.44
N ARG A 24 19.25 -3.97 22.46
CA ARG A 24 20.55 -3.33 22.62
C ARG A 24 21.50 -3.66 21.48
N GLN A 25 21.51 -4.92 21.02
CA GLN A 25 22.30 -5.33 19.88
C GLN A 25 21.87 -4.61 18.59
N VAL A 26 20.56 -4.47 18.37
CA VAL A 26 20.01 -3.71 17.25
C VAL A 26 20.43 -2.24 17.32
N LEU A 27 20.34 -1.62 18.50
CA LEU A 27 20.78 -0.23 18.71
C LEU A 27 22.28 -0.05 18.41
N HIS A 28 23.13 -1.01 18.77
CA HIS A 28 24.55 -1.01 18.43
C HIS A 28 24.83 -1.11 16.92
N GLY A 29 23.88 -1.62 16.13
CA GLY A 29 24.00 -1.70 14.67
C GLY A 29 23.90 -0.34 13.96
N TRP A 30 23.40 0.70 14.62
CA TRP A 30 23.28 2.04 14.04
C TRP A 30 24.40 2.97 14.50
N LYS A 31 24.73 3.95 13.64
CA LYS A 31 25.56 5.08 14.04
C LYS A 31 24.82 5.94 15.06
N ASP A 32 25.50 6.42 16.10
CA ASP A 32 24.92 7.29 17.13
C ASP A 32 24.19 8.52 16.54
N SER A 33 24.78 9.16 15.52
CA SER A 33 24.16 10.31 14.84
C SER A 33 22.83 9.98 14.14
N THR A 34 22.66 8.74 13.68
CA THR A 34 21.43 8.26 13.05
C THR A 34 20.34 8.10 14.09
N LEU A 35 20.65 7.46 15.22
CA LEU A 35 19.73 7.29 16.34
C LEU A 35 19.31 8.64 16.95
N ILE A 36 20.23 9.59 17.09
CA ILE A 36 19.91 10.97 17.53
C ILE A 36 18.96 11.66 16.54
N SER A 37 19.19 11.50 15.23
CA SER A 37 18.30 12.06 14.21
C SER A 37 16.91 11.41 14.26
N TYR A 38 16.82 10.10 14.52
CA TYR A 38 15.52 9.43 14.67
C TYR A 38 14.80 9.88 15.92
N ASN A 39 15.51 9.96 17.05
CA ASN A 39 14.96 10.50 18.29
C ASN A 39 14.44 11.94 18.12
N THR A 40 15.14 12.77 17.34
CA THR A 40 14.70 14.14 17.03
C THR A 40 13.39 14.15 16.25
N ALA A 41 13.22 13.21 15.31
CA ALA A 41 11.95 13.06 14.58
C ALA A 41 10.81 12.63 15.50
N VAL A 42 11.03 11.62 16.36
CA VAL A 42 10.05 11.16 17.35
C VAL A 42 9.70 12.29 18.33
N SER A 43 10.68 13.07 18.78
CA SER A 43 10.47 14.22 19.65
C SER A 43 9.57 15.28 19.01
N LYS A 44 9.76 15.57 17.72
CA LYS A 44 8.90 16.51 16.99
C LYS A 44 7.49 15.95 16.82
N PHE A 45 7.36 14.65 16.61
CA PHE A 45 6.06 13.98 16.54
C PHE A 45 5.34 14.02 17.90
N ASN A 46 6.05 13.80 19.02
CA ASN A 46 5.51 13.97 20.37
C ASN A 46 4.98 15.39 20.58
N ARG A 47 5.72 16.42 20.14
CA ARG A 47 5.25 17.81 20.21
C ARG A 47 3.97 18.05 19.40
N PHE A 48 3.85 17.44 18.23
CA PHE A 48 2.62 17.46 17.44
C PHE A 48 1.44 16.85 18.21
N LYS A 49 1.62 15.68 18.84
CA LYS A 49 0.56 15.05 19.65
C LYS A 49 0.19 15.91 20.85
N SER A 50 1.17 16.52 21.53
CA SER A 50 0.93 17.48 22.61
C SER A 50 0.11 18.69 22.16
N HIS A 51 0.36 19.22 20.94
CA HIS A 51 -0.45 20.31 20.36
C HIS A 51 -1.89 19.88 20.08
N GLN A 52 -2.15 18.58 19.88
CA GLN A 52 -3.51 18.04 19.79
C GLN A 52 -4.13 17.73 21.17
N GLY A 53 -3.46 18.07 22.26
CA GLY A 53 -3.90 17.73 23.62
C GLY A 53 -3.66 16.26 24.00
N ILE A 54 -2.90 15.51 23.20
CA ILE A 54 -2.63 14.08 23.43
C ILE A 54 -1.26 13.95 24.07
N SER A 55 -1.24 13.72 25.38
CA SER A 55 -0.02 13.54 26.17
C SER A 55 0.43 12.09 26.32
N THR A 56 -0.48 11.14 26.11
CA THR A 56 -0.19 9.71 26.22
C THR A 56 -0.76 8.94 25.04
N TYR A 57 0.05 8.05 24.46
CA TYR A 57 -0.36 7.15 23.37
C TYR A 57 0.66 6.01 23.22
N GLN A 58 0.30 4.99 22.44
CA GLN A 58 1.17 3.86 22.09
C GLN A 58 1.25 3.71 20.57
N LEU A 59 2.27 3.02 20.08
CA LEU A 59 2.35 2.60 18.69
C LEU A 59 1.40 1.40 18.44
N PRO A 60 0.90 1.20 17.20
CA PRO A 60 1.19 1.99 16.00
C PRO A 60 0.43 3.33 15.98
N ILE A 61 1.08 4.38 15.49
CA ILE A 61 0.35 5.62 15.15
C ILE A 61 -0.48 5.38 13.89
N THR A 62 -1.59 6.09 13.74
CA THR A 62 -2.50 5.88 12.62
C THR A 62 -1.99 6.53 11.33
N ALA A 63 -2.51 6.11 10.18
CA ALA A 63 -2.23 6.80 8.92
C ALA A 63 -2.72 8.26 8.95
N LEU A 64 -3.79 8.54 9.68
CA LEU A 64 -4.30 9.89 9.88
C LEU A 64 -3.33 10.74 10.72
N ASP A 65 -2.74 10.18 11.78
CA ASP A 65 -1.70 10.86 12.56
C ASP A 65 -0.51 11.25 11.69
N VAL A 66 -0.05 10.35 10.82
CA VAL A 66 1.06 10.63 9.88
C VAL A 66 0.72 11.76 8.92
N TYR A 67 -0.50 11.73 8.35
CA TYR A 67 -0.97 12.77 7.44
C TYR A 67 -1.10 14.13 8.14
N GLN A 68 -1.72 14.18 9.31
CA GLN A 68 -1.87 15.39 10.11
C GLN A 68 -0.52 15.93 10.59
N PHE A 69 0.40 15.05 10.99
CA PHE A 69 1.77 15.43 11.33
C PHE A 69 2.49 16.07 10.15
N ALA A 70 2.36 15.48 8.94
CA ALA A 70 2.96 16.04 7.74
C ALA A 70 2.40 17.43 7.40
N ALA A 71 1.09 17.62 7.54
CA ALA A 71 0.43 18.91 7.36
C ALA A 71 0.85 19.95 8.41
N TRP A 72 1.00 19.52 9.67
CA TRP A 72 1.41 20.39 10.78
C TRP A 72 2.90 20.77 10.69
N ALA A 73 3.77 19.81 10.36
CA ALA A 73 5.22 20.01 10.30
C ALA A 73 5.69 20.64 8.97
N GLY A 74 4.99 20.41 7.86
CA GLY A 74 5.37 20.91 6.54
C GLY A 74 5.10 22.40 6.35
N ARG A 75 5.90 23.05 5.48
CA ARG A 75 5.66 24.43 5.04
C ARG A 75 4.39 24.50 4.18
N GLY A 76 3.59 25.56 4.36
CA GLY A 76 2.34 25.78 3.63
C GLY A 76 2.04 27.27 3.42
N SER A 77 0.92 27.59 2.79
CA SER A 77 0.53 28.96 2.43
C SER A 77 0.28 29.90 3.62
N LYS A 78 0.23 29.37 4.85
CA LYS A 78 0.12 30.12 6.10
C LYS A 78 1.29 29.72 7.02
N ASP A 79 2.51 30.14 6.66
CA ASP A 79 3.74 29.80 7.39
C ASP A 79 4.11 30.95 8.35
N ASP A 80 4.29 30.63 9.63
CA ASP A 80 4.82 31.52 10.68
C ASP A 80 6.31 31.22 10.99
N GLY A 81 6.94 30.29 10.27
CA GLY A 81 8.37 30.03 10.21
C GLY A 81 8.96 29.24 11.38
N ASN A 82 8.31 29.19 12.54
CA ASN A 82 8.95 28.70 13.77
C ASN A 82 8.96 27.17 13.92
N GLU A 83 8.01 26.46 13.33
CA GLU A 83 7.88 25.01 13.51
C GLU A 83 8.00 24.19 12.23
N LYS A 84 8.15 24.86 11.08
CA LYS A 84 8.04 24.22 9.78
C LYS A 84 9.36 23.64 9.31
N ILE A 85 9.31 22.43 8.77
CA ILE A 85 10.45 21.72 8.23
C ILE A 85 10.36 21.65 6.71
N THR A 86 11.52 21.56 6.06
CA THR A 86 11.59 21.37 4.60
C THR A 86 11.00 20.02 4.21
N ALA A 87 10.56 19.87 2.96
CA ALA A 87 10.09 18.58 2.43
C ALA A 87 11.16 17.46 2.56
N LYS A 88 12.44 17.81 2.39
CA LYS A 88 13.57 16.88 2.57
C LYS A 88 13.66 16.39 4.03
N THR A 89 13.49 17.29 4.99
CA THR A 89 13.48 16.95 6.41
C THR A 89 12.24 16.15 6.78
N LEU A 90 11.07 16.51 6.24
CA LEU A 90 9.83 15.76 6.45
C LEU A 90 9.97 14.31 6.00
N ASN A 91 10.53 14.06 4.81
CA ASN A 91 10.81 12.70 4.34
C ASN A 91 11.75 11.93 5.29
N ARG A 92 12.78 12.58 5.84
CA ARG A 92 13.65 11.95 6.85
C ARG A 92 12.90 11.62 8.13
N TYR A 93 11.97 12.47 8.55
CA TYR A 93 11.20 12.27 9.77
C TYR A 93 10.18 11.15 9.59
N LEU A 94 9.51 11.09 8.44
CA LEU A 94 8.62 9.98 8.10
C LEU A 94 9.38 8.64 8.06
N PHE A 95 10.60 8.63 7.52
CA PHE A 95 11.46 7.45 7.55
C PHE A 95 11.83 7.05 8.98
N ALA A 96 12.25 8.01 9.81
CA ALA A 96 12.56 7.76 11.22
C ALA A 96 11.37 7.22 12.02
N ILE A 97 10.17 7.78 11.79
CA ILE A 97 8.91 7.31 12.39
C ILE A 97 8.63 5.87 11.94
N LYS A 98 8.86 5.53 10.67
CA LYS A 98 8.76 4.13 10.21
C LYS A 98 9.73 3.22 10.98
N VAL A 99 11.01 3.59 11.05
CA VAL A 99 12.04 2.81 11.79
C VAL A 99 11.67 2.67 13.27
N TRP A 100 11.06 3.69 13.87
CA TRP A 100 10.56 3.62 15.23
C TRP A 100 9.47 2.55 15.40
N HIS A 101 8.55 2.41 14.44
CA HIS A 101 7.59 1.31 14.43
C HIS A 101 8.27 -0.05 14.26
N THR A 102 9.26 -0.14 13.37
CA THR A 102 10.05 -1.37 13.18
C THR A 102 10.76 -1.81 14.45
N PHE A 103 11.40 -0.87 15.15
CA PHE A 103 12.14 -1.16 16.39
C PHE A 103 11.24 -1.69 17.51
N HIS A 104 9.98 -1.24 17.58
CA HIS A 104 9.01 -1.68 18.58
C HIS A 104 8.12 -2.85 18.13
N ASP A 105 8.40 -3.45 16.98
CA ASP A 105 7.57 -4.49 16.37
C ASP A 105 6.08 -4.06 16.22
N LYS A 106 5.89 -2.82 15.77
CA LYS A 106 4.57 -2.20 15.51
C LYS A 106 4.42 -1.76 14.07
N GLU A 107 5.15 -2.37 13.14
CA GLU A 107 4.87 -2.13 11.72
C GLU A 107 3.45 -2.59 11.38
N LYS A 108 2.86 -1.96 10.36
CA LYS A 108 1.65 -2.53 9.77
C LYS A 108 1.97 -3.96 9.33
N SER A 109 1.24 -4.93 9.86
CA SER A 109 1.38 -6.32 9.46
C SER A 109 1.31 -6.39 7.93
N PRO A 110 2.20 -7.16 7.29
CA PRO A 110 2.07 -7.46 5.87
C PRO A 110 0.67 -8.01 5.60
N VAL A 111 0.09 -7.69 4.45
CA VAL A 111 -1.16 -8.36 4.04
C VAL A 111 -0.89 -9.86 3.97
N LEU A 112 -1.49 -10.62 4.89
CA LEU A 112 -1.33 -12.06 4.97
C LEU A 112 -2.30 -12.75 4.01
N LEU A 113 -2.08 -14.04 3.79
CA LEU A 113 -2.98 -14.87 3.00
C LEU A 113 -4.41 -14.88 3.59
N GLU A 114 -4.51 -14.80 4.91
CA GLU A 114 -5.78 -14.72 5.64
C GLU A 114 -6.53 -13.42 5.35
N ASP A 115 -5.83 -12.27 5.33
CA ASP A 115 -6.42 -10.99 4.97
C ASP A 115 -6.97 -11.01 3.53
N LEU A 116 -6.17 -11.53 2.59
CA LEU A 116 -6.62 -11.66 1.21
C LEU A 116 -7.81 -12.63 1.09
N THR A 117 -7.81 -13.71 1.87
CA THR A 117 -8.93 -14.67 1.92
C THR A 117 -10.21 -13.99 2.41
N ALA A 118 -10.15 -13.25 3.53
CA ALA A 118 -11.27 -12.53 4.10
C ALA A 118 -11.82 -11.47 3.13
N LEU A 119 -10.92 -10.67 2.53
CA LEU A 119 -11.27 -9.68 1.52
C LEU A 119 -12.02 -10.30 0.35
N VAL A 120 -11.46 -11.37 -0.22
CA VAL A 120 -12.00 -12.04 -1.39
C VAL A 120 -13.35 -12.67 -1.07
N GLN A 121 -13.52 -13.30 0.11
CA GLN A 121 -14.80 -13.86 0.55
C GLN A 121 -15.88 -12.80 0.75
N ASN A 122 -15.53 -11.63 1.30
CA ASN A 122 -16.44 -10.50 1.47
C ASN A 122 -16.94 -9.98 0.11
N LEU A 123 -16.02 -9.77 -0.83
CA LEU A 123 -16.33 -9.17 -2.13
C LEU A 123 -17.04 -10.13 -3.10
N TRP A 124 -16.78 -11.44 -3.05
CA TRP A 124 -17.29 -12.39 -4.06
C TRP A 124 -18.81 -12.50 -4.09
N ARG A 125 -19.45 -12.31 -2.93
CA ARG A 125 -20.93 -12.34 -2.79
C ARG A 125 -21.59 -11.04 -3.26
N GLY A 126 -20.79 -10.08 -3.70
CA GLY A 126 -21.24 -8.76 -4.12
C GLY A 126 -21.62 -8.67 -5.59
N THR A 127 -21.70 -7.43 -6.07
CA THR A 127 -22.00 -7.08 -7.46
C THR A 127 -20.88 -7.52 -8.42
N PRO A 128 -21.11 -7.52 -9.74
CA PRO A 128 -20.06 -7.77 -10.73
C PRO A 128 -18.82 -6.86 -10.57
N GLU A 129 -19.02 -5.62 -10.11
CA GLU A 129 -17.93 -4.71 -9.75
C GLU A 129 -17.08 -5.30 -8.60
N LEU A 130 -17.71 -5.69 -7.50
CA LEU A 130 -17.00 -6.24 -6.34
C LEU A 130 -16.28 -7.55 -6.67
N GLN A 131 -16.89 -8.41 -7.49
CA GLN A 131 -16.23 -9.62 -8.00
C GLN A 131 -15.02 -9.32 -8.88
N ALA A 132 -15.12 -8.30 -9.75
CA ALA A 132 -13.99 -7.84 -10.55
C ALA A 132 -12.85 -7.30 -9.68
N ILE A 133 -13.18 -6.60 -8.59
CA ILE A 133 -12.22 -6.09 -7.60
C ILE A 133 -11.58 -7.23 -6.80
N ALA A 134 -12.33 -8.28 -6.47
CA ALA A 134 -11.80 -9.48 -5.83
C ALA A 134 -10.76 -10.17 -6.72
N ASP A 135 -11.09 -10.37 -8.01
CA ASP A 135 -10.17 -10.97 -8.98
C ASP A 135 -8.92 -10.09 -9.20
N LEU A 136 -9.10 -8.77 -9.29
CA LEU A 136 -8.00 -7.81 -9.35
C LEU A 136 -7.08 -7.93 -8.14
N SER A 137 -7.65 -8.04 -6.92
CA SER A 137 -6.88 -8.17 -5.68
C SER A 137 -6.04 -9.45 -5.65
N ILE A 138 -6.60 -10.58 -6.09
CA ILE A 138 -5.88 -11.85 -6.21
C ILE A 138 -4.68 -11.72 -7.16
N ILE A 139 -4.89 -11.12 -8.34
CA ILE A 139 -3.85 -10.97 -9.34
C ILE A 139 -2.79 -9.96 -8.89
N ALA A 140 -3.20 -8.88 -8.22
CA ALA A 140 -2.28 -7.91 -7.65
C ALA A 140 -1.34 -8.53 -6.62
N PHE A 141 -1.88 -9.37 -5.73
CA PHE A 141 -1.12 -10.07 -4.72
C PHE A 141 -0.11 -11.05 -5.32
N TRP A 142 -0.58 -12.04 -6.11
CA TRP A 142 0.30 -13.08 -6.65
C TRP A 142 1.21 -12.60 -7.78
N GLY A 143 0.75 -11.64 -8.57
CA GLY A 143 1.55 -11.03 -9.62
C GLY A 143 2.53 -9.97 -9.11
N MET A 144 2.49 -9.63 -7.81
CA MET A 144 3.22 -8.49 -7.25
C MET A 144 3.08 -7.25 -8.13
N THR A 145 1.87 -6.99 -8.61
CA THR A 145 1.58 -5.90 -9.55
C THR A 145 1.00 -4.73 -8.78
N ARG A 146 1.36 -3.51 -9.20
CA ARG A 146 0.75 -2.34 -8.60
C ARG A 146 -0.69 -2.22 -9.06
N MET A 147 -1.56 -1.75 -8.19
CA MET A 147 -2.96 -1.46 -8.55
C MET A 147 -3.07 -0.59 -9.80
N ALA A 148 -2.22 0.43 -9.93
CA ALA A 148 -2.19 1.32 -11.09
C ALA A 148 -1.82 0.63 -12.42
N GLU A 149 -1.22 -0.57 -12.38
CA GLU A 149 -0.90 -1.36 -13.57
C GLU A 149 -2.09 -2.22 -14.02
N LEU A 150 -3.07 -2.47 -13.13
CA LEU A 150 -4.26 -3.27 -13.40
C LEU A 150 -5.54 -2.43 -13.56
N THR A 151 -5.51 -1.16 -13.16
CA THR A 151 -6.66 -0.22 -13.22
C THR A 151 -6.50 0.83 -14.31
N TYR A 152 -7.60 1.49 -14.66
CA TYR A 152 -7.65 2.42 -15.79
C TYR A 152 -7.90 3.87 -15.34
N ALA A 153 -7.54 4.83 -16.20
CA ALA A 153 -7.69 6.26 -15.94
C ALA A 153 -9.15 6.73 -15.99
N SER A 154 -9.98 6.08 -16.81
CA SER A 154 -11.40 6.38 -16.98
C SER A 154 -12.22 5.10 -16.86
N SER A 155 -13.39 5.19 -16.24
CA SER A 155 -14.35 4.09 -16.11
C SER A 155 -15.08 3.78 -17.42
N ARG A 156 -15.05 4.70 -18.39
CA ARG A 156 -15.71 4.55 -19.70
C ARG A 156 -14.80 4.99 -20.84
N GLY A 157 -15.08 4.46 -22.02
CA GLY A 157 -14.39 4.79 -23.25
C GLY A 157 -13.14 3.93 -23.51
N PRO A 158 -12.51 4.12 -24.67
CA PRO A 158 -11.35 3.34 -25.07
C PRO A 158 -10.15 3.65 -24.17
N ILE A 159 -9.36 2.62 -23.88
CA ILE A 159 -8.08 2.81 -23.21
C ILE A 159 -7.01 3.24 -24.22
N PRO A 160 -6.10 4.16 -23.86
CA PRO A 160 -4.96 4.46 -24.71
C PRO A 160 -4.12 3.20 -24.97
N ARG A 161 -3.55 3.09 -26.17
CA ARG A 161 -2.67 1.96 -26.53
C ARG A 161 -1.59 1.76 -25.47
N LYS A 162 -1.42 0.52 -25.00
CA LYS A 162 -0.42 0.12 -24.00
C LYS A 162 -0.56 0.79 -22.61
N LYS A 163 -1.73 1.39 -22.30
CA LYS A 163 -2.03 1.98 -20.98
C LYS A 163 -3.17 1.24 -20.26
N GLY A 164 -2.90 -0.01 -19.92
CA GLY A 164 -3.82 -0.91 -19.24
C GLY A 164 -3.68 -2.34 -19.77
N VAL A 165 -4.39 -3.26 -19.13
CA VAL A 165 -4.39 -4.68 -19.50
C VAL A 165 -5.63 -5.00 -20.32
N VAL A 166 -5.45 -5.67 -21.46
CA VAL A 166 -6.53 -6.17 -22.32
C VAL A 166 -6.44 -7.70 -22.46
N PRO A 167 -7.47 -8.36 -23.02
CA PRO A 167 -7.45 -9.80 -23.28
C PRO A 167 -6.22 -10.28 -24.06
N ALA A 168 -5.72 -9.47 -25.01
CA ALA A 168 -4.53 -9.78 -25.79
C ALA A 168 -3.24 -9.84 -24.95
N ASP A 169 -3.25 -9.27 -23.74
CA ASP A 169 -2.13 -9.28 -22.81
C ASP A 169 -2.15 -10.50 -21.89
N VAL A 170 -3.05 -11.46 -22.13
CA VAL A 170 -3.17 -12.70 -21.37
C VAL A 170 -2.86 -13.87 -22.29
N GLN A 171 -1.88 -14.69 -21.90
CA GLN A 171 -1.59 -15.96 -22.56
C GLN A 171 -1.75 -17.10 -21.56
N CYS A 172 -2.75 -17.95 -21.81
CA CYS A 172 -2.98 -19.16 -21.02
C CYS A 172 -2.20 -20.33 -21.63
N LEU A 173 -1.23 -20.85 -20.88
CA LEU A 173 -0.53 -22.11 -21.17
C LEU A 173 -1.00 -23.18 -20.17
N ASP A 174 -0.63 -24.44 -20.41
CA ASP A 174 -1.14 -25.58 -19.62
C ASP A 174 -0.88 -25.43 -18.11
N ASP A 175 0.35 -25.04 -17.73
CA ASP A 175 0.77 -24.95 -16.32
C ASP A 175 0.97 -23.51 -15.81
N VAL A 176 0.74 -22.50 -16.66
CA VAL A 176 1.01 -21.10 -16.30
C VAL A 176 0.18 -20.14 -17.14
N THR A 177 -0.26 -19.05 -16.53
CA THR A 177 -0.82 -17.91 -17.26
C THR A 177 0.20 -16.77 -17.26
N LEU A 178 0.55 -16.28 -18.45
CA LEU A 178 1.40 -15.11 -18.63
C LEU A 178 0.52 -13.87 -18.73
N LEU A 179 0.80 -12.88 -17.89
CA LEU A 179 0.16 -11.57 -17.91
C LEU A 179 1.20 -10.53 -18.33
N TYR A 180 0.95 -9.87 -19.45
CA TYR A 180 1.83 -8.84 -20.01
C TYR A 180 1.40 -7.47 -19.47
N LEU A 181 2.36 -6.74 -18.88
CA LEU A 181 2.15 -5.42 -18.30
C LEU A 181 2.98 -4.40 -19.04
N HIS A 182 2.31 -3.39 -19.59
CA HIS A 182 2.94 -2.28 -20.29
C HIS A 182 3.22 -1.10 -19.36
N GLU A 183 4.26 -0.32 -19.67
CA GLU A 183 4.64 0.91 -18.95
C GLU A 183 4.85 0.72 -17.42
N ALA A 184 5.14 -0.50 -16.96
CA ALA A 184 5.38 -0.78 -15.56
C ALA A 184 6.59 0.02 -15.06
N LYS A 185 6.44 0.76 -13.95
CA LYS A 185 7.43 1.76 -13.48
C LYS A 185 8.82 1.19 -13.17
N THR A 186 8.97 -0.13 -13.00
CA THR A 186 10.26 -0.80 -12.78
C THR A 186 10.88 -1.38 -14.06
N ALA A 187 10.22 -1.26 -15.21
CA ALA A 187 10.79 -1.62 -16.50
C ALA A 187 11.49 -0.42 -17.13
N ALA A 188 12.50 -0.71 -17.95
CA ALA A 188 13.04 0.30 -18.85
C ALA A 188 11.93 0.83 -19.77
N PRO A 189 11.96 2.11 -20.16
CA PRO A 189 10.99 2.69 -21.08
C PRO A 189 10.76 1.80 -22.31
N GLY A 190 9.50 1.51 -22.62
CA GLY A 190 9.11 0.68 -23.76
C GLY A 190 9.21 -0.85 -23.55
N LYS A 191 9.73 -1.34 -22.42
CA LYS A 191 9.76 -2.78 -22.13
C LYS A 191 8.50 -3.25 -21.41
N THR A 192 7.88 -4.31 -21.93
CA THR A 192 6.77 -5.03 -21.30
C THR A 192 7.32 -5.93 -20.19
N GLN A 193 6.71 -5.90 -19.01
CA GLN A 193 6.99 -6.90 -17.96
C GLN A 193 6.03 -8.07 -18.11
N VAL A 194 6.51 -9.28 -17.86
CA VAL A 194 5.67 -10.47 -17.85
C VAL A 194 5.53 -10.97 -16.41
N ARG A 195 4.31 -11.25 -15.99
CA ARG A 195 4.01 -11.95 -14.73
C ARG A 195 3.59 -13.37 -15.04
N LYS A 196 4.28 -14.32 -14.42
CA LYS A 196 4.00 -15.75 -14.52
C LYS A 196 3.09 -16.14 -13.35
N LEU A 197 1.82 -16.38 -13.63
CA LEU A 197 0.83 -16.78 -12.63
C LEU A 197 0.65 -18.29 -12.67
N LYS A 198 0.86 -18.96 -11.54
CA LYS A 198 0.70 -20.41 -11.43
C LYS A 198 -0.70 -20.78 -10.93
N PRO A 199 -1.25 -21.92 -11.38
CA PRO A 199 -2.51 -22.42 -10.83
C PRO A 199 -2.31 -22.84 -9.37
N LEU A 200 -3.34 -22.62 -8.54
CA LEU A 200 -3.41 -23.03 -7.15
C LEU A 200 -4.74 -23.75 -6.91
N GLN A 201 -4.77 -24.71 -5.99
CA GLN A 201 -5.98 -25.45 -5.63
C GLN A 201 -6.76 -24.75 -4.51
N CYS A 202 -7.03 -23.46 -4.64
CA CYS A 202 -7.79 -22.69 -3.65
C CYS A 202 -8.57 -21.52 -4.29
N ILE A 203 -9.36 -20.80 -3.48
CA ILE A 203 -10.16 -19.65 -3.94
C ILE A 203 -9.29 -18.48 -4.41
N LEU A 204 -8.06 -18.38 -3.89
CA LEU A 204 -7.08 -17.35 -4.22
C LEU A 204 -6.26 -17.67 -5.47
N CYS A 205 -6.67 -18.65 -6.28
CA CYS A 205 -5.94 -19.02 -7.47
C CYS A 205 -5.91 -17.87 -8.51
N PRO A 206 -4.74 -17.33 -8.88
CA PRO A 206 -4.65 -16.23 -9.83
C PRO A 206 -5.03 -16.64 -11.25
N VAL A 207 -4.73 -17.87 -11.66
CA VAL A 207 -5.16 -18.41 -12.97
C VAL A 207 -6.69 -18.47 -13.07
N ARG A 208 -7.38 -18.94 -12.02
CA ARG A 208 -8.85 -18.94 -11.98
C ARG A 208 -9.42 -17.51 -12.00
N ALA A 209 -8.77 -16.55 -11.34
CA ALA A 209 -9.17 -15.14 -11.38
C ALA A 209 -9.05 -14.56 -12.79
N ILE A 210 -7.95 -14.82 -13.50
CA ILE A 210 -7.80 -14.40 -14.90
C ILE A 210 -8.88 -15.05 -15.77
N LYS A 211 -9.11 -16.36 -15.65
CA LYS A 211 -10.13 -17.07 -16.44
C LYS A 211 -11.53 -16.46 -16.25
N ARG A 212 -11.94 -16.20 -15.01
CA ARG A 212 -13.20 -15.49 -14.72
C ARG A 212 -13.28 -14.13 -15.41
N ARG A 213 -12.20 -13.34 -15.37
CA ARG A 213 -12.18 -12.03 -16.07
C ARG A 213 -12.30 -12.21 -17.58
N MET A 214 -11.59 -13.17 -18.17
CA MET A 214 -11.66 -13.49 -19.60
C MET A 214 -13.06 -13.94 -20.04
N GLU A 215 -13.78 -14.68 -19.21
CA GLU A 215 -15.17 -15.09 -19.48
C GLU A 215 -16.16 -13.91 -19.54
N THR A 216 -15.83 -12.77 -18.92
CA THR A 216 -16.66 -11.54 -18.99
C THR A 216 -16.38 -10.66 -20.20
N ILE A 217 -15.41 -11.02 -21.04
CA ILE A 217 -14.98 -10.25 -22.20
C ILE A 217 -15.93 -10.51 -23.36
N THR A 218 -16.41 -9.43 -23.97
CA THR A 218 -17.30 -9.49 -25.14
C THR A 218 -16.60 -9.00 -26.41
N ASN A 219 -15.70 -8.03 -26.28
CA ASN A 219 -14.94 -7.45 -27.38
C ASN A 219 -13.43 -7.53 -27.12
N CYS A 220 -12.64 -7.61 -28.19
CA CYS A 220 -11.18 -7.64 -28.09
C CYS A 220 -10.56 -6.35 -27.51
N THR A 221 -11.32 -5.24 -27.52
CA THR A 221 -10.93 -3.95 -26.94
C THR A 221 -11.40 -3.76 -25.50
N ASP A 222 -12.15 -4.71 -24.94
CA ASP A 222 -12.58 -4.64 -23.55
C ASP A 222 -11.34 -4.65 -22.64
N THR A 223 -11.45 -3.94 -21.53
CA THR A 223 -10.45 -3.99 -20.47
C THR A 223 -10.51 -5.34 -19.76
N LEU A 224 -9.37 -5.93 -19.40
CA LEU A 224 -9.37 -7.18 -18.63
C LEU A 224 -10.07 -7.00 -17.27
N PHE A 225 -9.77 -5.90 -16.58
CA PHE A 225 -10.35 -5.58 -15.27
C PHE A 225 -11.51 -4.59 -15.41
N GLY A 226 -12.67 -5.14 -15.72
CA GLY A 226 -13.92 -4.40 -15.77
C GLY A 226 -15.09 -5.29 -15.41
N PHE A 227 -16.27 -4.69 -15.44
CA PHE A 227 -17.54 -5.37 -15.24
C PHE A 227 -18.57 -4.83 -16.23
N MET A 228 -19.67 -5.57 -16.40
CA MET A 228 -20.78 -5.14 -17.24
C MET A 228 -21.81 -4.40 -16.38
N GLU A 229 -22.21 -3.22 -16.85
CA GLU A 229 -23.27 -2.41 -16.26
C GLU A 229 -24.16 -1.93 -17.40
N ASN A 230 -25.47 -2.27 -17.37
CA ASN A 230 -26.43 -1.90 -18.41
C ASN A 230 -25.91 -2.22 -19.83
N GLU A 231 -25.42 -3.45 -20.01
CA GLU A 231 -24.84 -3.96 -21.27
C GLU A 231 -23.60 -3.21 -21.79
N LYS A 232 -23.01 -2.34 -20.96
CA LYS A 232 -21.78 -1.60 -21.29
C LYS A 232 -20.65 -2.03 -20.38
N ARG A 233 -19.45 -2.15 -20.97
CA ARG A 233 -18.22 -2.40 -20.22
C ARG A 233 -17.87 -1.16 -19.40
N VAL A 234 -17.68 -1.35 -18.10
CA VAL A 234 -17.15 -0.35 -17.16
C VAL A 234 -15.77 -0.80 -16.70
N ASN A 235 -14.79 0.06 -16.90
CA ASN A 235 -13.40 -0.17 -16.53
C ASN A 235 -13.21 0.11 -15.05
N LEU A 236 -12.46 -0.74 -14.33
CA LEU A 236 -12.13 -0.46 -12.93
C LEU A 236 -11.09 0.67 -12.82
N THR A 237 -11.49 1.79 -12.24
CA THR A 237 -10.55 2.88 -11.95
C THR A 237 -9.85 2.68 -10.62
N LYS A 238 -8.63 3.24 -10.49
CA LYS A 238 -7.88 3.21 -9.23
C LYS A 238 -8.69 3.79 -8.07
N GLN A 239 -9.46 4.85 -8.30
CA GLN A 239 -10.26 5.48 -7.27
C GLN A 239 -11.36 4.54 -6.76
N GLN A 240 -12.14 3.94 -7.66
CA GLN A 240 -13.21 2.99 -7.30
C GLN A 240 -12.66 1.81 -6.49
N VAL A 241 -11.57 1.20 -6.98
CA VAL A 241 -10.93 0.07 -6.29
C VAL A 241 -10.50 0.46 -4.88
N ASN A 242 -9.82 1.60 -4.70
CA ASN A 242 -9.39 2.02 -3.36
C ASN A 242 -10.56 2.33 -2.43
N THR A 243 -11.63 2.94 -2.93
CA THR A 243 -12.84 3.21 -2.13
C THR A 243 -13.46 1.92 -1.62
N VAL A 244 -13.65 0.92 -2.49
CA VAL A 244 -14.21 -0.38 -2.11
C VAL A 244 -13.29 -1.11 -1.14
N LEU A 245 -11.99 -1.21 -1.45
CA LEU A 245 -11.05 -1.91 -0.59
C LEU A 245 -10.94 -1.26 0.80
N ALA A 246 -10.97 0.07 0.88
CA ALA A 246 -10.95 0.77 2.17
C ALA A 246 -12.21 0.45 3.00
N ALA A 247 -13.39 0.38 2.37
CA ALA A 247 -14.64 0.11 3.05
C ALA A 247 -14.68 -1.29 3.72
N VAL A 248 -14.08 -2.30 3.10
CA VAL A 248 -14.03 -3.67 3.65
C VAL A 248 -13.33 -3.72 5.02
N TRP A 249 -12.33 -2.87 5.23
CA TRP A 249 -11.52 -2.86 6.46
C TRP A 249 -11.98 -1.84 7.50
N THR A 250 -13.10 -1.15 7.26
CA THR A 250 -13.71 -0.19 8.21
C THR A 250 -14.89 -0.78 9.00
N THR A 251 -15.32 -1.99 8.65
CA THR A 251 -16.32 -2.80 9.38
C THR A 251 -15.65 -3.75 10.36
#